data_AF-A0A6V7PS31-F1
#
_entry.id   AF-A0A6V7PS31-F1
#
_cell.length_a   1.000
_cell.length_b   1.000
_cell.length_c   1.000
_cell.angle_alpha   90.00
_cell.angle_beta   90.00
_cell.angle_gamma   90.00
#
_symmetry.space_group_name_H-M   'P 1'
#
loop_
_entity.id
_entity.type
_entity.pdbx_description
1 polymer ?
#
loop_
_entity_poly.entity_id
_entity_poly.type
_entity_poly.pdbx_seq_one_letter_code
_entity_poly.pdbx_strand_id
1 'polypeptide(L)'
;MGILVHTLSGQNTHDTIKVQGKVEGKVLTILIDTRSTHSFIDFQVAKEVEANMSATTPLIVTMANGHKVISKHKCANFKWTMQGNTYQSELRVIRLDSSSIILGIDWLKTCGQVTFGYNDNSVSFMKEGKQMTLRAITERFRGKSAAAELKSVTVK
;
A
#
# COMPACT_ATOMS: atom_id res chain seq x y z
N MET A 1 -20.25 -18.29 -3.25
CA MET A 1 -20.05 -17.94 -4.67
C MET A 1 -19.66 -16.47 -4.73
N GLY A 2 -18.47 -16.13 -5.23
CA GLY A 2 -17.94 -14.75 -5.17
C GLY A 2 -16.63 -14.59 -5.94
N ILE A 3 -16.78 -14.45 -7.26
CA ILE A 3 -15.86 -13.93 -8.31
C ILE A 3 -14.36 -14.27 -8.20
N LEU A 4 -13.93 -15.21 -9.07
CA LEU A 4 -12.54 -15.38 -9.51
C LEU A 4 -12.22 -14.29 -10.54
N VAL A 5 -11.40 -13.30 -10.19
CA VAL A 5 -10.84 -12.38 -11.19
C VAL A 5 -9.64 -13.08 -11.83
N HIS A 6 -9.81 -13.43 -13.09
CA HIS A 6 -8.76 -13.95 -13.96
C HIS A 6 -7.71 -12.85 -14.17
N THR A 7 -6.52 -13.03 -13.58
CA THR A 7 -5.37 -12.18 -13.87
C THR A 7 -4.88 -12.51 -15.28
N LEU A 8 -5.32 -11.71 -16.26
CA LEU A 8 -4.64 -11.64 -17.54
C LEU A 8 -3.27 -10.99 -17.32
N SER A 9 -2.24 -11.70 -17.77
CA SER A 9 -0.84 -11.35 -17.68
C SER A 9 -0.58 -9.90 -18.12
N GLY A 10 0.03 -9.12 -17.21
CA GLY A 10 0.83 -7.94 -17.49
C GLY A 10 0.18 -6.81 -18.30
N GLN A 11 -0.64 -5.97 -17.67
CA GLN A 11 -0.80 -4.56 -18.09
C GLN A 11 -1.07 -3.66 -16.87
N ASN A 12 -0.17 -2.68 -16.68
CA ASN A 12 -0.35 -1.42 -15.96
C ASN A 12 -0.78 -1.44 -14.47
N THR A 13 0.16 -1.17 -13.58
CA THR A 13 -0.05 -0.87 -12.15
C THR A 13 -0.70 0.50 -11.89
N HIS A 14 -1.61 0.96 -12.77
CA HIS A 14 -2.14 2.33 -12.73
C HIS A 14 -3.21 2.56 -11.64
N ASP A 15 -3.76 1.50 -11.04
CA ASP A 15 -4.90 1.64 -10.11
C ASP A 15 -4.51 1.56 -8.62
N THR A 16 -3.23 1.33 -8.29
CA THR A 16 -2.78 1.22 -6.89
C THR A 16 -2.19 2.53 -6.40
N ILE A 17 -2.72 3.08 -5.30
CA ILE A 17 -2.18 4.29 -4.68
C ILE A 17 -1.09 3.92 -3.68
N LYS A 18 0.16 4.09 -4.10
CA LYS A 18 1.35 3.99 -3.24
C LYS A 18 1.81 5.37 -2.82
N VAL A 19 1.83 5.65 -1.52
CA VAL A 19 2.27 6.91 -0.92
C VAL A 19 3.66 6.73 -0.33
N GLN A 20 4.51 7.75 -0.47
CA GLN A 20 5.81 7.75 0.20
C GLN A 20 5.65 8.13 1.68
N GLY A 21 6.13 7.26 2.55
CA GLY A 21 6.23 7.51 3.97
C GLY A 21 7.67 7.56 4.47
N LYS A 22 7.85 7.90 5.74
CA LYS A 22 9.12 7.81 6.45
C LYS A 22 8.95 7.39 7.90
N VAL A 23 9.92 6.63 8.41
CA VAL A 23 10.08 6.30 9.84
C VAL A 23 11.58 6.37 10.14
N GLU A 24 11.98 7.11 11.18
CA GLU A 24 13.38 7.16 11.64
C GLU A 24 14.41 7.37 10.51
N GLY A 25 14.11 8.25 9.55
CA GLY A 25 14.96 8.53 8.38
C GLY A 25 14.86 7.51 7.23
N LYS A 26 14.30 6.31 7.47
CA LYS A 26 14.03 5.30 6.44
C LYS A 26 12.83 5.70 5.58
N VAL A 27 12.96 5.56 4.26
CA VAL A 27 11.85 5.75 3.31
C VAL A 27 10.99 4.49 3.26
N LEU A 28 9.67 4.68 3.29
CA LEU A 28 8.67 3.62 3.23
C LEU A 28 7.84 3.76 1.95
N THR A 29 7.52 2.64 1.32
CA THR A 29 6.49 2.56 0.27
C THR A 29 5.21 2.04 0.90
N ILE A 30 4.17 2.87 0.96
CA ILE A 30 2.93 2.58 1.68
C ILE A 30 1.80 2.42 0.68
N LEU A 31 1.22 1.22 0.59
CA LEU A 31 0.05 0.97 -0.25
C LEU A 31 -1.23 1.25 0.53
N ILE A 32 -2.15 2.03 -0.03
CA ILE A 32 -3.51 2.19 0.50
C ILE A 32 -4.40 1.17 -0.23
N ASP A 33 -4.95 0.20 0.50
CA ASP A 33 -5.64 -0.95 -0.09
C ASP A 33 -7.00 -1.23 0.56
N THR A 34 -8.08 -0.96 -0.18
CA THR A 34 -9.45 -1.27 0.25
C THR A 34 -9.77 -2.77 0.20
N ARG A 35 -8.92 -3.60 -0.42
CA ARG A 35 -9.07 -5.06 -0.50
C ARG A 35 -8.40 -5.79 0.66
N SER A 36 -7.63 -5.08 1.50
CA SER A 36 -7.03 -5.62 2.71
C SER A 36 -7.88 -5.27 3.93
N THR A 37 -8.31 -6.28 4.68
CA THR A 37 -9.13 -6.06 5.89
C THR A 37 -8.33 -5.48 7.06
N HIS A 38 -7.04 -5.79 7.12
CA HIS A 38 -6.11 -5.34 8.15
C HIS A 38 -4.94 -4.57 7.52
N SER A 39 -4.27 -3.77 8.33
CA SER A 39 -3.04 -3.08 7.99
C SER A 39 -1.82 -3.94 8.36
N PHE A 40 -0.80 -3.89 7.51
CA PHE A 40 0.37 -4.73 7.58
C PHE A 40 1.66 -3.94 7.47
N ILE A 41 2.72 -4.43 8.12
CA ILE A 41 4.10 -3.97 7.94
C ILE A 41 4.97 -5.15 7.53
N ASP A 42 5.92 -4.89 6.64
CA ASP A 42 6.93 -5.88 6.27
C ASP A 42 7.84 -6.23 7.46
N PHE A 43 8.07 -7.52 7.67
CA PHE A 43 8.91 -8.01 8.77
C PHE A 43 10.33 -7.43 8.73
N GLN A 44 10.95 -7.29 7.56
CA GLN A 44 12.30 -6.74 7.47
C GLN A 44 12.32 -5.27 7.87
N VAL A 45 11.34 -4.51 7.40
CA VAL A 45 11.16 -3.10 7.78
C VAL A 45 10.95 -2.97 9.28
N ALA A 46 10.06 -3.77 9.87
CA ALA A 46 9.80 -3.76 11.30
C ALA A 46 11.06 -4.09 12.13
N LYS A 47 11.88 -5.03 11.65
CA LYS A 47 13.15 -5.39 12.30
C LYS A 47 14.19 -4.27 12.20
N GLU A 48 14.33 -3.66 11.04
CA GLU A 48 15.36 -2.64 10.78
C GLU A 48 15.12 -1.32 11.52
N VAL A 49 13.87 -1.00 11.81
CA VAL A 49 13.48 0.19 12.59
C VAL A 49 13.25 -0.15 14.06
N GLU A 50 13.69 -1.33 14.48
CA GLU A 50 13.57 -1.84 15.86
C GLU A 50 12.14 -1.69 16.42
N ALA A 51 11.14 -1.92 15.57
CA ALA A 51 9.75 -1.78 15.96
C ALA A 51 9.40 -2.75 17.09
N ASN A 52 8.64 -2.29 18.07
CA ASN A 52 8.16 -3.13 19.16
C ASN A 52 7.12 -4.14 18.65
N MET A 53 7.61 -5.33 18.29
CA MET A 53 6.81 -6.47 17.84
C MET A 53 6.40 -7.32 19.05
N SER A 54 5.09 -7.46 19.25
CA SER A 54 4.53 -8.36 20.27
C SER A 54 3.71 -9.47 19.63
N ALA A 55 3.64 -10.63 20.31
CA ALA A 55 2.78 -11.73 19.89
C ALA A 55 1.31 -11.30 19.94
N THR A 56 0.51 -11.82 19.02
CA THR A 56 -0.93 -11.58 18.95
C THR A 56 -1.63 -12.82 18.42
N THR A 57 -2.96 -12.87 18.56
CA THR A 57 -3.79 -13.95 18.01
C THR A 57 -3.43 -14.19 16.54
N PRO A 58 -3.04 -15.42 16.16
CA PRO A 58 -2.68 -15.72 14.78
C PRO A 58 -3.79 -15.38 13.79
N LEU A 59 -3.41 -14.75 12.68
CA LEU A 59 -4.31 -14.43 11.57
C LEU A 59 -3.79 -15.11 10.30
N ILE A 60 -4.65 -15.86 9.62
CA ILE A 60 -4.35 -16.42 8.29
C ILE A 60 -4.65 -15.33 7.26
N VAL A 61 -3.64 -14.95 6.50
CA VAL A 61 -3.70 -13.93 5.45
C VAL A 61 -3.58 -14.63 4.11
N THR A 62 -4.56 -14.44 3.23
CA THR A 62 -4.48 -14.91 1.84
C THR A 62 -3.87 -13.81 0.99
N MET A 63 -2.70 -14.09 0.44
CA MET A 63 -1.96 -13.20 -0.45
C MET A 63 -2.62 -13.12 -1.84
N ALA A 64 -2.27 -12.12 -2.63
CA ALA A 64 -2.84 -11.91 -3.97
C ALA A 64 -2.60 -13.10 -4.93
N ASN A 65 -1.52 -13.86 -4.73
CA ASN A 65 -1.20 -15.09 -5.48
C ASN A 65 -1.92 -16.34 -4.95
N GLY A 66 -2.83 -16.20 -3.98
CA GLY A 66 -3.56 -17.30 -3.34
C GLY A 66 -2.78 -18.02 -2.23
N HIS A 67 -1.49 -17.71 -2.02
CA HIS A 67 -0.72 -18.29 -0.93
C HIS A 67 -1.23 -17.80 0.42
N LYS A 68 -1.28 -18.69 1.42
CA LYS A 68 -1.67 -18.35 2.79
C LYS A 68 -0.45 -18.19 3.67
N VAL A 69 -0.37 -17.06 4.36
CA VAL A 69 0.67 -16.79 5.36
C VAL A 69 0.03 -16.60 6.74
N ILE A 70 0.75 -16.94 7.81
CA ILE A 70 0.27 -16.75 9.18
C ILE A 70 0.96 -15.55 9.80
N SER A 71 0.19 -14.52 10.12
CA SER A 71 0.65 -13.37 10.90
C SER A 71 0.48 -13.66 12.39
N LYS A 72 1.59 -13.73 13.13
CA LYS A 72 1.60 -14.03 14.59
C LYS A 72 2.02 -12.85 15.47
N HIS A 73 2.48 -11.76 14.87
CA HIS A 73 3.00 -10.60 15.56
C HIS A 73 2.35 -9.32 15.06
N LYS A 74 2.41 -8.28 15.89
CA LYS A 74 1.95 -6.93 15.56
C LYS A 74 2.85 -5.86 16.18
N CYS A 75 2.81 -4.68 15.57
CA CYS A 75 3.35 -3.44 16.10
C CYS A 75 2.18 -2.55 16.52
N ALA A 76 1.84 -2.51 17.82
CA ALA A 76 0.59 -1.91 18.30
C ALA A 76 0.51 -0.38 18.14
N ASN A 77 1.64 0.31 18.21
CA ASN A 77 1.72 1.78 18.17
C ASN A 77 2.76 2.25 17.15
N PHE A 78 2.73 1.67 15.94
CA PHE A 78 3.70 2.03 14.92
C PHE A 78 3.45 3.45 14.43
N LYS A 79 4.47 4.32 14.51
CA LYS A 79 4.40 5.72 14.09
C LYS A 79 5.21 5.93 12.82
N TRP A 80 4.63 6.62 11.86
CA TRP A 80 5.30 7.00 10.62
C TRP A 80 4.81 8.36 10.16
N THR A 81 5.48 8.92 9.15
CA THR A 81 5.03 10.15 8.50
C THR A 81 4.68 9.88 7.04
N MET A 82 3.66 10.57 6.52
CA MET A 82 3.38 10.68 5.09
C MET A 82 3.23 12.15 4.74
N GLN A 83 3.98 12.62 3.75
CA GLN A 83 3.95 14.01 3.28
C GLN A 83 3.98 15.04 4.42
N GLY A 84 4.87 14.84 5.41
CA GLY A 84 5.06 15.76 6.54
C GLY A 84 4.05 15.63 7.68
N ASN A 85 3.10 14.70 7.62
CA ASN A 85 2.12 14.49 8.67
C ASN A 85 2.34 13.15 9.37
N THR A 86 2.21 13.14 10.70
CA THR A 86 2.40 11.93 11.52
C THR A 86 1.11 11.12 11.61
N TYR A 87 1.28 9.80 11.47
CA TYR A 87 0.25 8.79 11.58
C TYR A 87 0.69 7.73 12.59
N GLN A 88 -0.30 7.09 13.23
CA GLN A 88 -0.09 6.00 14.15
C GLN A 88 -1.17 4.95 13.94
N SER A 89 -0.79 3.67 13.96
CA SER A 89 -1.73 2.56 13.90
C SER A 89 -1.11 1.27 14.42
N GLU A 90 -1.98 0.30 14.69
CA GLU A 90 -1.56 -1.08 14.86
C GLU A 90 -1.30 -1.70 13.48
N LEU A 91 -0.13 -2.29 13.28
CA LEU A 91 0.23 -2.97 12.04
C LEU A 91 0.55 -4.45 12.32
N ARG A 92 -0.08 -5.35 11.59
CA ARG A 92 0.25 -6.78 11.66
C ARG A 92 1.53 -7.08 10.88
N VAL A 93 2.35 -7.99 11.38
CA VAL A 93 3.65 -8.31 10.75
C VAL A 93 3.50 -9.50 9.80
N ILE A 94 3.89 -9.32 8.55
CA ILE A 94 4.03 -10.36 7.50
C ILE A 94 5.21 -10.01 6.58
N ARG A 95 5.61 -10.91 5.67
CA ARG A 95 6.53 -10.55 4.58
C ARG A 95 5.75 -9.92 3.43
N LEU A 96 6.22 -8.78 2.93
CA LEU A 96 5.64 -8.07 1.80
C LEU A 96 6.68 -7.92 0.68
N ASP A 97 6.25 -8.06 -0.57
CA ASP A 97 7.18 -8.06 -1.70
C ASP A 97 7.49 -6.66 -2.25
N SER A 98 6.48 -5.78 -2.35
CA SER A 98 6.60 -4.49 -3.06
C SER A 98 6.18 -3.26 -2.25
N SER A 99 5.90 -3.44 -0.96
CA SER A 99 5.45 -2.39 -0.05
C SER A 99 6.08 -2.59 1.32
N SER A 100 6.45 -1.50 1.97
CA SER A 100 6.89 -1.51 3.37
C SER A 100 5.69 -1.64 4.32
N ILE A 101 4.56 -1.00 3.96
CA ILE A 101 3.31 -1.01 4.72
C ILE A 101 2.14 -1.16 3.74
N ILE A 102 1.11 -1.89 4.15
CA ILE A 102 -0.22 -1.89 3.54
C ILE A 102 -1.19 -1.30 4.56
N LEU A 103 -1.93 -0.26 4.19
CA LEU A 103 -2.99 0.33 4.98
C LEU A 103 -4.33 -0.20 4.49
N GLY A 104 -4.95 -1.04 5.32
CA GLY A 104 -6.22 -1.70 5.04
C GLY A 104 -7.44 -0.92 5.51
N ILE A 105 -8.58 -1.62 5.50
CA ILE A 105 -9.88 -1.11 5.96
C ILE A 105 -9.86 -0.69 7.42
N ASP A 106 -9.10 -1.36 8.28
CA ASP A 106 -8.94 -0.99 9.69
C ASP A 106 -8.39 0.44 9.85
N TRP A 107 -7.34 0.79 9.13
CA TRP A 107 -6.78 2.15 9.11
C TRP A 107 -7.72 3.13 8.41
N LEU A 108 -8.31 2.76 7.26
CA LEU A 108 -9.24 3.62 6.53
C LEU A 108 -10.46 4.00 7.38
N LYS A 109 -10.97 3.10 8.22
CA LYS A 109 -12.06 3.41 9.16
C LYS A 109 -11.68 4.50 10.17
N THR A 110 -10.42 4.57 10.58
CA THR A 110 -9.94 5.66 11.47
C THR A 110 -9.93 7.02 10.78
N CYS A 111 -9.87 7.03 9.44
CA CYS A 111 -9.94 8.24 8.64
C CYS A 111 -11.38 8.74 8.41
N GLY A 112 -12.39 7.92 8.76
CA GLY A 112 -13.80 8.22 8.53
C GLY A 112 -14.14 8.20 7.04
N GLN A 113 -14.66 9.31 6.52
CA GLN A 113 -14.95 9.45 5.09
C GLN A 113 -13.64 9.62 4.31
N VAL A 114 -13.42 8.72 3.36
CA VAL A 114 -12.24 8.71 2.49
C VAL A 114 -12.69 8.85 1.03
N THR A 115 -12.06 9.78 0.31
CA THR A 115 -12.28 10.00 -1.12
C THR A 115 -11.03 9.56 -1.90
N PHE A 116 -11.24 8.73 -2.92
CA PHE A 116 -10.19 8.28 -3.83
C PHE A 116 -10.28 9.08 -5.14
N GLY A 117 -9.28 9.91 -5.41
CA GLY A 117 -9.13 10.63 -6.66
C GLY A 117 -8.32 9.80 -7.65
N TYR A 118 -9.00 9.07 -8.54
CA TYR A 118 -8.30 8.21 -9.52
C TYR A 118 -7.59 9.01 -10.61
N ASN A 119 -8.09 10.19 -10.96
CA ASN A 119 -7.46 11.04 -11.97
C ASN A 119 -6.13 11.65 -11.49
N ASP A 120 -6.04 11.98 -10.21
CA ASP A 120 -4.84 12.61 -9.61
C ASP A 120 -4.09 11.68 -8.65
N ASN A 121 -4.46 10.39 -8.65
CA ASN A 121 -3.94 9.32 -7.80
C ASN A 121 -3.79 9.76 -6.34
N SER A 122 -4.88 10.24 -5.76
CA SER A 122 -4.90 10.80 -4.42
C SER A 122 -5.91 10.13 -3.49
N VAL A 123 -5.63 10.24 -2.18
CA VAL A 123 -6.54 9.82 -1.12
C VAL A 123 -6.73 11.00 -0.17
N SER A 124 -7.97 11.44 -0.03
CA SER A 124 -8.33 12.56 0.84
C SER A 124 -9.25 12.13 1.96
N PHE A 125 -9.03 12.67 3.16
CA PHE A 125 -9.81 12.38 4.36
C PHE A 125 -9.62 13.50 5.39
N MET A 126 -10.47 13.53 6.42
CA MET A 126 -10.34 14.50 7.51
C MET A 126 -9.47 13.93 8.64
N LYS A 127 -8.53 14.73 9.14
CA LYS A 127 -7.75 14.44 10.35
C LYS A 127 -7.73 15.70 11.22
N GLU A 128 -8.19 15.58 12.46
CA GLU A 128 -8.18 16.69 13.44
C GLU A 128 -8.82 17.98 12.90
N GLY A 129 -9.93 17.87 12.15
CA GLY A 129 -10.63 19.01 11.55
C GLY A 129 -9.96 19.59 10.30
N LYS A 130 -8.84 19.04 9.83
CA LYS A 130 -8.14 19.45 8.61
C LYS A 130 -8.31 18.42 7.50
N GLN A 131 -8.54 18.89 6.28
CA GLN A 131 -8.53 18.04 5.10
C GLN A 131 -7.09 17.64 4.76
N MET A 132 -6.85 16.33 4.77
CA MET A 132 -5.61 15.72 4.32
C MET A 132 -5.78 15.24 2.89
N THR A 133 -4.73 15.34 2.08
CA THR A 133 -4.67 14.74 0.74
C THR A 133 -3.31 14.11 0.55
N LEU A 134 -3.28 12.78 0.54
CA LEU A 134 -2.11 11.97 0.23
C LEU A 134 -2.07 11.75 -1.28
N ARG A 135 -0.90 11.96 -1.91
CA ARG A 135 -0.72 11.75 -3.34
C ARG A 135 0.18 10.55 -3.57
N ALA A 136 -0.13 9.79 -4.62
CA ALA A 136 0.71 8.68 -5.02
C ALA A 136 2.10 9.15 -5.44
N ILE A 137 3.08 8.27 -5.25
CA ILE A 137 4.41 8.43 -5.82
C ILE A 137 4.24 8.42 -7.34
N THR A 138 4.49 9.56 -7.97
CA THR A 138 4.60 9.60 -9.43
C THR A 138 5.93 8.94 -9.78
N GLU A 139 5.90 7.88 -10.59
CA GLU A 139 7.13 7.47 -11.29
C GLU A 139 7.54 8.65 -12.16
N ARG A 140 8.51 9.45 -11.69
CA ARG A 140 9.24 10.32 -12.60
C ARG A 140 9.95 9.36 -13.54
N PHE A 141 9.44 9.21 -14.75
CA PHE A 141 10.17 8.62 -15.87
C PHE A 141 11.55 9.27 -15.90
N ARG A 142 12.56 8.55 -15.39
CA ARG A 142 13.95 8.82 -15.76
C ARG A 142 14.05 8.43 -17.22
N GLY A 143 13.97 9.43 -18.09
CA GLY A 143 13.94 9.24 -19.54
C GLY A 143 15.12 8.41 -20.04
N LYS A 144 14.81 7.33 -20.75
CA LYS A 144 15.07 7.14 -22.19
C LYS A 144 14.81 5.67 -22.52
N SER A 145 13.73 5.39 -23.24
CA SER A 145 13.79 4.37 -24.27
C SER A 145 12.86 4.78 -25.41
N ALA A 146 13.41 4.74 -26.62
CA ALA A 146 12.82 5.24 -27.83
C ALA A 146 11.48 4.56 -28.14
N ALA A 147 10.51 5.35 -28.62
CA ALA A 147 9.35 4.82 -29.30
C ALA A 147 9.81 4.13 -30.59
N ALA A 148 9.59 2.82 -30.69
CA ALA A 148 9.53 2.16 -31.98
C ALA A 148 8.08 2.22 -32.47
N GLU A 149 7.83 3.02 -33.50
CA GLU A 149 6.57 3.04 -34.24
C GLU A 149 6.29 1.64 -34.83
N LEU A 150 5.13 1.06 -34.54
CA LEU A 150 4.62 -0.10 -35.25
C LEU A 150 3.73 0.39 -36.40
N LYS A 151 4.22 0.22 -37.63
CA LYS A 151 3.44 0.40 -38.85
C LYS A 151 2.34 -0.67 -38.95
N SER A 152 1.14 -0.25 -39.29
CA SER A 152 -0.02 -1.12 -39.55
C SER A 152 0.27 -2.10 -40.70
N VAL A 153 -0.14 -3.36 -40.52
CA VAL A 153 -0.27 -4.35 -41.62
C VAL A 153 -1.75 -4.59 -41.84
N THR A 154 -2.25 -4.19 -43.01
CA THR A 154 -3.59 -4.52 -43.51
C THR A 154 -3.53 -5.90 -44.17
N VAL A 155 -4.44 -6.80 -43.80
CA VAL A 155 -4.68 -8.03 -44.56
C VAL A 155 -5.96 -7.85 -45.36
N LYS A 156 -5.88 -8.15 -46.66
CA LYS A 156 -6.97 -8.12 -47.65
C LYS A 156 -8.05 -9.15 -47.35
#